data_AF-A0A377CZL7-F1
#
_entry.id   AF-A0A377CZL7-F1
#
_cell.length_a   1.000
_cell.length_b   1.000
_cell.length_c   1.000
_cell.angle_alpha   90.00
_cell.angle_beta   90.00
_cell.angle_gamma   90.00
#
_symmetry.space_group_name_H-M   'P 1'
#
loop_
_entity.id
_entity.type
_entity.pdbx_description
1 polymer ?
#
loop_
_entity_poly.entity_id
_entity_poly.type
_entity_poly.pdbx_seq_one_letter_code
_entity_poly.pdbx_strand_id
1 'polypeptide(L)'
;MLTRLPSLLTALFSALAYNGNLTALDLRSGQIMWKRELGSVNDFIVDGNRIYLVDQNDRVMALTIDGGVTLWTQSDLLHRLLTSPVLYNGNLVVGDSEGYLHWINVEDGRFVAQQKVDSSGFQTEPVAADGKLLIQAKDGTVYSITR
;
A
#
# COMPACT_ATOMS: atom_id res chain seq x y z
N MET A 1 20.51 16.19 28.53
CA MET A 1 19.74 14.99 28.17
C MET A 1 19.00 15.31 26.87
N LEU A 2 19.61 15.02 25.72
CA LEU A 2 19.03 15.30 24.40
C LEU A 2 18.38 14.02 23.91
N THR A 3 17.05 13.96 23.92
CA THR A 3 16.28 12.93 23.22
C THR A 3 16.53 13.07 21.73
N ARG A 4 17.42 12.25 21.19
CA ARG A 4 17.57 12.13 19.74
C ARG A 4 16.28 11.52 19.21
N LEU A 5 15.44 12.34 18.59
CA LEU A 5 14.44 11.85 17.65
C LEU A 5 15.20 10.99 16.64
N PRO A 6 14.92 9.67 16.52
CA PRO A 6 15.54 8.87 15.48
C PRO A 6 15.19 9.56 14.17
N SER A 7 16.21 10.02 13.46
CA SER A 7 16.04 10.73 12.20
C SER A 7 15.34 9.78 11.24
N LEU A 8 14.09 10.09 10.90
CA LEU A 8 13.20 9.35 10.00
C LEU A 8 13.86 8.96 8.66
N LEU A 9 14.94 9.66 8.27
CA LEU A 9 15.81 9.39 7.11
C LEU A 9 16.61 8.07 7.19
N THR A 10 16.59 7.37 8.32
CA THR A 10 17.29 6.08 8.53
C THR A 10 16.36 4.98 9.02
N ALA A 11 15.07 4.99 8.69
CA ALA A 11 14.18 3.87 9.03
C ALA A 11 14.09 2.87 7.86
N LEU A 12 14.20 1.57 8.17
CA LEU A 12 13.83 0.48 7.27
C LEU A 12 12.48 -0.09 7.71
N PHE A 13 11.55 -0.19 6.79
CA PHE A 13 10.27 -0.86 7.02
C PHE A 13 10.33 -2.26 6.44
N SER A 14 9.91 -3.24 7.24
CA SER A 14 9.86 -4.62 6.80
C SER A 14 8.56 -5.25 7.29
N ALA A 15 7.84 -5.86 6.36
CA ALA A 15 6.78 -6.81 6.68
C ALA A 15 7.43 -8.20 6.82
N LEU A 16 7.98 -8.50 8.00
CA LEU A 16 8.61 -9.80 8.30
C LEU A 16 7.75 -10.55 9.31
N ALA A 17 7.01 -11.54 8.80
CA ALA A 17 6.79 -12.87 9.39
C ALA A 17 5.55 -13.50 8.75
N TYR A 18 5.49 -14.84 8.73
CA TYR A 18 4.28 -15.66 8.48
C TYR A 18 3.05 -15.24 9.32
N ASN A 19 3.24 -14.35 10.30
CA ASN A 19 2.28 -13.88 11.28
C ASN A 19 1.77 -12.46 10.98
N GLY A 20 2.37 -11.74 10.02
CA GLY A 20 1.87 -10.44 9.60
C GLY A 20 2.20 -9.23 10.45
N ASN A 21 3.44 -9.13 10.90
CA ASN A 21 3.87 -7.98 11.67
C ASN A 21 4.53 -6.95 10.75
N LEU A 22 4.06 -5.70 10.83
CA LEU A 22 4.77 -4.57 10.25
C LEU A 22 5.74 -4.03 11.29
N THR A 23 7.03 -4.01 10.95
CA THR A 23 8.09 -3.60 11.86
C THR A 23 8.90 -2.48 11.24
N ALA A 24 9.15 -1.44 12.04
CA ALA A 24 10.08 -0.37 11.70
C ALA A 24 11.40 -0.57 12.46
N LEU A 25 12.50 -0.54 11.71
CA LEU A 25 13.86 -0.74 12.21
C LEU A 25 14.69 0.52 11.98
N ASP A 26 15.54 0.87 12.95
CA ASP A 26 16.59 1.84 12.73
C ASP A 26 17.69 1.21 11.86
N LEU A 27 17.95 1.78 10.67
CA LEU A 27 18.91 1.26 9.68
C LEU A 27 20.34 1.20 10.21
N ARG A 28 20.71 2.06 11.16
CA ARG A 28 22.10 2.16 11.64
C ARG A 28 22.41 1.06 12.66
N SER A 29 21.45 0.78 13.53
CA SER A 29 21.60 -0.13 14.66
C SER A 29 20.89 -1.47 14.46
N GLY A 30 19.94 -1.55 13.53
CA GLY A 30 19.03 -2.68 13.36
C GLY A 30 17.97 -2.79 14.47
N GLN A 31 17.89 -1.83 15.39
CA GLN A 31 16.95 -1.90 16.51
C GLN A 31 15.51 -1.66 16.06
N ILE A 32 14.57 -2.38 16.67
CA ILE A 32 13.14 -2.16 16.47
C ILE A 32 12.76 -0.81 17.07
N MET A 33 12.28 0.10 16.22
CA MET A 33 11.72 1.39 16.64
C MET A 33 10.28 1.21 17.12
N TRP A 34 9.48 0.47 16.33
CA TRP A 34 8.12 0.09 16.68
C TRP A 34 7.69 -1.16 15.92
N LYS A 35 6.64 -1.82 16.41
CA LYS A 35 6.03 -3.00 15.81
C LYS A 35 4.51 -2.88 15.87
N ARG A 36 3.83 -3.28 14.78
CA ARG A 36 2.37 -3.38 14.71
C ARG A 36 1.95 -4.79 14.32
N GLU A 37 0.96 -5.30 15.03
CA GLU A 37 0.34 -6.59 14.78
C GLU A 37 -0.95 -6.33 14.00
N LEU A 38 -0.87 -6.43 12.68
CA LEU A 38 -1.95 -6.03 11.77
C LEU A 38 -2.59 -7.22 11.05
N GLY A 39 -2.14 -8.45 11.35
CA GLY A 39 -2.40 -9.62 10.50
C GLY A 39 -1.51 -9.58 9.26
N SER A 40 -1.46 -10.67 8.48
CA SER A 40 -0.52 -10.77 7.34
C SER A 40 -0.65 -9.57 6.41
N VAL A 41 0.43 -8.82 6.24
CA VAL A 41 0.52 -7.71 5.30
C VAL A 41 0.98 -8.30 3.98
N ASN A 42 0.21 -8.11 2.92
CA ASN A 42 0.56 -8.60 1.59
C ASN A 42 1.61 -7.69 0.96
N ASP A 43 1.34 -6.38 0.96
CA ASP A 43 2.24 -5.38 0.40
C ASP A 43 2.02 -4.00 1.03
N PHE A 44 3.01 -3.11 0.90
CA PHE A 44 2.95 -1.74 1.40
C PHE A 44 3.87 -0.80 0.62
N ILE A 45 3.51 0.49 0.64
CA ILE A 45 4.35 1.59 0.18
C ILE A 45 4.49 2.64 1.28
N VAL A 46 5.57 3.41 1.21
CA VAL A 46 5.83 4.53 2.11
C VAL A 46 5.91 5.81 1.30
N ASP A 47 5.13 6.81 1.68
CA ASP A 47 5.16 8.13 1.06
C ASP A 47 5.03 9.22 2.14
N GLY A 48 5.98 10.15 2.14
CA GLY A 48 6.09 11.19 3.16
C GLY A 48 6.10 10.62 4.58
N ASN A 49 5.06 10.93 5.37
CA ASN A 49 4.91 10.48 6.75
C ASN A 49 3.87 9.34 6.92
N ARG A 50 3.47 8.70 5.81
CA ARG A 50 2.44 7.66 5.80
C ARG A 50 2.97 6.36 5.22
N ILE A 51 2.41 5.27 5.73
CA ILE A 51 2.55 3.93 5.18
C ILE A 51 1.17 3.53 4.68
N TYR A 52 1.06 3.19 3.40
CA TYR A 52 -0.16 2.61 2.83
C TYR A 52 0.07 1.12 2.63
N LEU A 53 -0.88 0.29 3.03
CA LEU A 53 -0.73 -1.16 2.95
C LEU A 53 -2.03 -1.85 2.56
N VAL A 54 -1.87 -3.07 2.07
CA VAL A 54 -2.93 -4.04 1.83
C VAL A 54 -2.68 -5.25 2.72
N ASP A 55 -3.65 -5.62 3.55
CA ASP A 55 -3.57 -6.83 4.38
C ASP A 55 -4.04 -8.09 3.61
N GLN A 56 -3.85 -9.25 4.22
CA GLN A 56 -4.21 -10.57 3.68
C GLN A 56 -5.69 -10.77 3.37
N ASN A 57 -6.56 -9.94 3.94
CA ASN A 57 -7.99 -9.96 3.70
C ASN A 57 -8.39 -8.90 2.68
N ASP A 58 -7.44 -8.19 2.05
CA ASP A 58 -7.66 -7.09 1.11
C ASP A 58 -8.21 -5.81 1.75
N ARG A 59 -7.93 -5.60 3.04
CA ARG A 59 -8.17 -4.29 3.67
C ARG A 59 -7.05 -3.33 3.29
N VAL A 60 -7.42 -2.13 2.89
CA VAL A 60 -6.47 -1.04 2.62
C VAL A 60 -6.39 -0.14 3.84
N MET A 61 -5.17 0.21 4.27
CA MET A 61 -4.96 1.03 5.47
C MET A 61 -3.90 2.11 5.22
N ALA A 62 -4.05 3.25 5.90
CA ALA A 62 -2.96 4.22 6.06
C ALA A 62 -2.54 4.28 7.52
N LEU A 63 -1.23 4.28 7.76
CA LEU A 63 -0.61 4.38 9.06
C LEU A 63 0.39 5.54 9.12
N THR A 64 0.67 6.06 10.31
CA THR A 64 1.78 6.99 10.52
C THR A 64 3.12 6.25 10.48
N ILE A 65 4.16 6.90 9.94
CA ILE A 65 5.50 6.32 9.83
C ILE A 65 6.24 6.22 11.18
N ASP A 66 5.90 7.08 12.14
CA ASP A 66 6.59 7.25 13.42
C ASP A 66 6.17 6.24 14.49
N GLY A 67 4.95 5.72 14.41
CA GLY A 67 4.42 4.76 15.39
C GLY A 67 3.47 3.70 14.81
N GLY A 68 3.21 3.73 13.49
CA GLY A 68 2.27 2.82 12.86
C GLY A 68 0.82 3.04 13.31
N VAL A 69 0.48 4.27 13.71
CA VAL A 69 -0.88 4.63 14.17
C VAL A 69 -1.80 4.64 12.96
N THR A 70 -2.92 3.91 13.04
CA THR A 70 -3.90 3.88 11.95
C THR A 70 -4.58 5.23 11.79
N LEU A 71 -4.42 5.81 10.60
CA LEU A 71 -5.08 7.05 10.18
C LEU A 71 -6.49 6.75 9.65
N TRP A 72 -6.61 5.75 8.78
CA TRP A 72 -7.88 5.26 8.26
C TRP A 72 -7.77 3.82 7.79
N THR A 73 -8.95 3.20 7.59
CA THR A 73 -9.12 1.83 7.10
C THR A 73 -10.26 1.79 6.09
N GLN A 74 -10.02 1.12 4.95
CA GLN A 74 -10.99 0.85 3.90
C GLN A 74 -11.19 -0.68 3.77
N SER A 75 -12.42 -1.15 3.98
CA SER A 75 -12.78 -2.58 4.05
C SER A 75 -13.85 -3.01 3.04
N ASP A 76 -14.24 -2.15 2.10
CA ASP A 76 -15.22 -2.50 1.07
C ASP A 76 -14.63 -3.43 -0.01
N LEU A 77 -13.30 -3.56 -0.06
CA LEU A 77 -12.58 -4.43 -1.00
C LEU A 77 -12.17 -5.79 -0.40
N LEU A 78 -12.71 -6.15 0.78
CA LEU A 78 -12.34 -7.41 1.43
C LEU A 78 -12.51 -8.61 0.49
N HIS A 79 -11.50 -9.48 0.46
CA HIS A 79 -11.43 -10.71 -0.33
C HIS A 79 -11.50 -10.54 -1.85
N ARG A 80 -11.15 -9.37 -2.38
CA ARG A 80 -11.10 -9.10 -3.84
C ARG A 80 -9.78 -9.51 -4.50
N LEU A 81 -8.81 -9.99 -3.73
CA LEU A 81 -7.44 -10.33 -4.15
C LEU A 81 -6.78 -9.12 -4.82
N LEU A 82 -6.45 -8.13 -4.00
CA LEU A 82 -5.90 -6.87 -4.46
C LEU A 82 -4.44 -7.01 -4.89
N THR A 83 -4.04 -6.17 -5.84
CA THR A 83 -2.64 -5.94 -6.17
C THR A 83 -1.95 -5.13 -5.08
N SER A 84 -0.63 -5.03 -5.17
CA SER A 84 0.16 -4.04 -4.44
C SER A 84 -0.39 -2.62 -4.66
N PRO A 85 -0.38 -1.75 -3.63
CA PRO A 85 -0.84 -0.38 -3.75
C PRO A 85 0.22 0.52 -4.40
N VAL A 86 -0.21 1.47 -5.24
CA VAL A 86 0.68 2.50 -5.82
C VAL A 86 0.06 3.89 -5.70
N LEU A 87 0.88 4.93 -5.65
CA LEU A 87 0.39 6.31 -5.77
C LEU A 87 0.36 6.77 -7.22
N TYR A 88 -0.78 7.29 -7.67
CA TYR A 88 -0.93 7.88 -8.99
C TYR A 88 -1.82 9.13 -8.91
N ASN A 89 -1.29 10.27 -9.37
CA ASN A 89 -1.97 11.58 -9.34
C ASN A 89 -2.62 11.91 -7.98
N GLY A 90 -1.88 11.69 -6.89
CA GLY A 90 -2.31 12.01 -5.52
C GLY A 90 -3.36 11.07 -4.92
N ASN A 91 -3.67 9.96 -5.58
CA ASN A 91 -4.57 8.93 -5.07
C ASN A 91 -3.82 7.61 -4.93
N LEU A 92 -4.24 6.80 -3.96
CA LEU A 92 -3.79 5.41 -3.84
C LEU A 92 -4.57 4.56 -4.85
N VAL A 93 -3.89 3.71 -5.59
CA VAL A 93 -4.50 2.87 -6.62
C VAL A 93 -4.17 1.41 -6.35
N VAL A 94 -5.20 0.57 -6.40
CA VAL A 94 -5.11 -0.89 -6.34
C VAL A 94 -5.93 -1.51 -7.47
N GLY A 95 -5.44 -2.58 -8.06
CA GLY A 95 -6.21 -3.47 -8.93
C GLY A 95 -6.80 -4.63 -8.16
N ASP A 96 -7.77 -5.32 -8.74
CA ASP A 96 -8.32 -6.55 -8.16
C ASP A 96 -8.40 -7.72 -9.15
N SER A 97 -8.68 -8.92 -8.63
CA SER A 97 -8.78 -10.14 -9.43
C SER A 97 -9.98 -10.19 -10.37
N GLU A 98 -10.94 -9.28 -10.23
CA GLU A 98 -12.02 -9.09 -11.19
C GLU A 98 -11.63 -8.08 -12.28
N GLY A 99 -10.50 -7.39 -12.15
CA GLY A 99 -9.95 -6.48 -13.15
C GLY A 99 -10.54 -5.08 -13.11
N TYR A 100 -10.99 -4.67 -11.93
CA TYR A 100 -11.20 -3.28 -11.61
C TYR A 100 -9.90 -2.65 -11.10
N LEU A 101 -9.76 -1.36 -11.38
CA LEU A 101 -8.87 -0.46 -10.67
C LEU A 101 -9.71 0.43 -9.74
N HIS A 102 -9.19 0.67 -8.54
CA HIS A 102 -9.82 1.47 -7.50
C HIS A 102 -8.89 2.62 -7.09
N TRP A 103 -9.40 3.84 -7.14
CA TRP A 103 -8.70 5.03 -6.67
C TRP A 103 -9.24 5.39 -5.30
N ILE A 104 -8.37 5.48 -4.32
CA ILE A 104 -8.67 5.73 -2.92
C ILE A 104 -7.99 7.04 -2.53
N ASN A 105 -8.75 7.93 -1.89
CA ASN A 105 -8.24 9.18 -1.37
C ASN A 105 -7.28 8.88 -0.21
N VAL A 106 -6.07 9.45 -0.30
CA VAL A 106 -5.00 9.21 0.69
C VAL A 106 -5.28 9.82 2.07
N GLU A 107 -6.18 10.79 2.16
CA GLU A 107 -6.53 11.50 3.38
C GLU A 107 -7.59 10.80 4.22
N ASP A 108 -8.63 10.24 3.59
CA ASP A 108 -9.79 9.68 4.30
C ASP A 108 -10.15 8.24 3.92
N GLY A 109 -9.42 7.61 2.97
CA GLY A 109 -9.63 6.22 2.58
C GLY A 109 -10.89 5.97 1.75
N ARG A 110 -11.57 7.01 1.27
CA ARG A 110 -12.78 6.87 0.44
C ARG A 110 -12.43 6.64 -1.03
N PHE A 111 -13.29 5.94 -1.75
CA PHE A 111 -13.16 5.82 -3.20
C PHE A 111 -13.37 7.17 -3.89
N VAL A 112 -12.45 7.50 -4.77
CA VAL A 112 -12.51 8.65 -5.68
C VAL A 112 -12.99 8.23 -7.05
N ALA A 113 -12.58 7.04 -7.50
CA ALA A 113 -13.00 6.46 -8.77
C ALA A 113 -12.88 4.94 -8.73
N GLN A 114 -13.65 4.28 -9.59
CA GLN A 114 -13.56 2.86 -9.87
C GLN A 114 -13.73 2.65 -11.36
N GLN A 115 -12.90 1.80 -11.96
CA GLN A 115 -12.95 1.53 -13.40
C GLN A 115 -12.73 0.04 -13.68
N LYS A 116 -13.63 -0.56 -14.45
CA LYS A 116 -13.39 -1.87 -15.06
C LYS A 116 -12.43 -1.71 -16.23
N VAL A 117 -11.34 -2.46 -16.23
CA VAL A 117 -10.31 -2.38 -17.29
C VAL A 117 -10.26 -3.68 -18.08
N ASP A 118 -10.19 -4.81 -17.38
CA ASP A 118 -10.06 -6.13 -18.02
C ASP A 118 -10.92 -7.16 -17.28
N SER A 119 -11.47 -8.16 -17.96
CA SER A 119 -12.26 -9.21 -17.31
C SER A 119 -11.43 -10.38 -16.77
N SER A 120 -10.20 -10.56 -17.25
CA SER A 120 -9.27 -11.60 -16.78
C SER A 120 -8.71 -11.31 -15.40
N GLY A 121 -8.74 -10.05 -14.96
CA GLY A 121 -8.29 -9.63 -13.64
C GLY A 121 -6.84 -9.19 -13.57
N PHE A 122 -6.48 -8.65 -12.41
CA PHE A 122 -5.11 -8.25 -12.09
C PHE A 122 -4.51 -9.12 -10.98
N GLN A 123 -3.19 -9.17 -10.94
CA GLN A 123 -2.42 -9.86 -9.90
C GLN A 123 -1.06 -9.19 -9.67
N THR A 124 -0.46 -8.64 -10.73
CA THR A 124 0.83 -7.97 -10.66
C THR A 124 0.70 -6.54 -10.15
N GLU A 125 1.79 -6.03 -9.59
CA GLU A 125 1.90 -4.65 -9.11
C GLU A 125 1.66 -3.64 -10.26
N PRO A 126 0.78 -2.64 -10.08
CA PRO A 126 0.66 -1.53 -11.01
C PRO A 126 1.87 -0.61 -10.92
N VAL A 127 2.35 -0.11 -12.07
CA VAL A 127 3.53 0.75 -12.14
C VAL A 127 3.13 2.18 -12.48
N ALA A 128 3.35 3.11 -11.56
CA ALA A 128 3.17 4.54 -11.81
C ALA A 128 4.51 5.17 -12.22
N ALA A 129 4.62 5.60 -13.48
CA ALA A 129 5.83 6.23 -14.01
C ALA A 129 5.49 7.20 -15.16
N ASP A 130 6.26 8.29 -15.28
CA ASP A 130 6.12 9.28 -16.36
C ASP A 130 4.69 9.80 -16.58
N GLY A 131 3.95 10.02 -15.48
CA GLY A 131 2.57 10.51 -15.52
C GLY A 131 1.55 9.47 -16.01
N LYS A 132 1.95 8.20 -16.17
CA LYS A 132 1.08 7.08 -16.57
C LYS A 132 0.99 6.05 -15.45
N LEU A 133 -0.11 5.31 -15.46
CA LEU A 133 -0.27 4.10 -14.65
C LEU A 133 -0.33 2.91 -15.60
N LEU A 134 0.64 2.00 -15.48
CA LEU A 134 0.73 0.78 -16.27
C LEU A 134 0.25 -0.41 -15.43
N ILE A 135 -0.51 -1.32 -16.02
CA ILE A 135 -0.91 -2.56 -15.35
C ILE A 135 -1.04 -3.70 -16.36
N GLN A 136 -0.65 -4.91 -15.95
CA GLN A 136 -0.77 -6.12 -16.76
C GLN A 136 -1.91 -6.99 -16.24
N ALA A 137 -2.84 -7.34 -17.13
CA ALA A 137 -3.91 -8.29 -16.86
C ALA A 137 -3.41 -9.74 -16.89
N LYS A 138 -4.18 -10.66 -16.28
CA LYS A 138 -3.80 -12.09 -16.21
C LYS A 138 -3.71 -12.78 -17.57
N ASP A 139 -4.39 -12.26 -18.59
CA ASP A 139 -4.29 -12.73 -19.97
C ASP A 139 -3.03 -12.24 -20.71
N GLY A 140 -2.21 -11.41 -20.06
CA GLY A 140 -0.97 -10.85 -20.59
C GLY A 140 -1.12 -9.47 -21.21
N THR A 141 -2.33 -8.95 -21.38
CA THR A 141 -2.59 -7.61 -21.94
C THR A 141 -2.04 -6.53 -21.00
N VAL A 142 -1.34 -5.55 -21.57
CA VAL A 142 -0.79 -4.41 -20.82
C VAL A 142 -1.60 -3.16 -21.13
N TYR A 143 -2.09 -2.51 -20.08
CA TYR A 143 -2.87 -1.28 -20.15
C TYR A 143 -2.03 -0.10 -19.69
N SER A 144 -2.21 1.05 -20.36
CA SER A 144 -1.75 2.35 -19.89
C SER A 144 -2.97 3.19 -19.57
N ILE A 145 -3.14 3.52 -18.29
CA ILE A 145 -4.19 4.39 -17.80
C ILE A 145 -3.64 5.81 -17.71
N THR A 146 -4.37 6.73 -18.31
CA THR A 146 -4.15 8.17 -18.22
C THR A 146 -5.43 8.79 -17.70
N ARG A 147 -5.29 9.77 -16.81
CA ARG A 147 -6.43 10.59 -16.40
C ARG A 147 -6.67 11.72 -17.39
#